data_AF-A0A529Y0U3-F1
#
_entry.id   AF-A0A529Y0U3-F1
#
_cell.length_a   1.000
_cell.length_b   1.000
_cell.length_c   1.000
_cell.angle_alpha   90.00
_cell.angle_beta   90.00
_cell.angle_gamma   90.00
#
_symmetry.space_group_name_H-M   'P 1'
#
loop_
_entity.id
_entity.type
_entity.pdbx_description
1 polymer ?
#
loop_
_entity_poly.entity_id
_entity_poly.type
_entity_poly.pdbx_seq_one_letter_code
_entity_poly.pdbx_strand_id
1 'polypeptide(L)'
;MRTTLTCAALLLALGSGPALAQSGEITIWSWNIAASSLKSTVEGFNKKYPDIKVTVQDLGNQPTYDKSIAGCAAGGVGLPDIVTIENGEAENYWSQFS
;
A
#
# COMPACT_ATOMS: atom_id res chain seq x y z
N MET A 1 13.04 52.89 -17.16
CA MET A 1 12.73 51.58 -16.55
C MET A 1 11.31 51.69 -16.00
N ARG A 2 10.26 51.19 -16.69
CA ARG A 2 9.76 49.79 -16.66
C ARG A 2 9.76 49.27 -15.22
N THR A 3 8.66 48.98 -14.53
CA THR A 3 7.32 48.53 -14.98
C THR A 3 6.34 48.65 -13.80
N THR A 4 5.08 48.97 -14.10
CA THR A 4 3.94 49.01 -13.15
C THR A 4 3.62 47.64 -12.55
N LEU A 5 3.32 47.61 -11.25
CA LEU A 5 2.70 46.48 -10.55
C LEU A 5 1.31 46.21 -11.12
N THR A 6 1.03 44.98 -11.52
CA THR A 6 -0.34 44.49 -11.74
C THR A 6 -0.53 43.20 -10.98
N CYS A 7 -1.51 43.24 -10.06
CA CYS A 7 -1.92 42.16 -9.17
C CYS A 7 -2.25 40.86 -9.92
N ALA A 8 -1.87 39.76 -9.26
CA ALA A 8 -2.18 38.40 -9.61
C ALA A 8 -3.68 38.16 -9.79
N ALA A 9 -4.07 37.66 -10.96
CA ALA A 9 -5.29 36.89 -11.10
C ALA A 9 -4.96 35.45 -10.66
N LEU A 10 -5.21 35.14 -9.39
CA LEU A 10 -5.22 33.78 -8.89
C LEU A 10 -6.47 33.08 -9.45
N LEU A 11 -6.34 32.45 -10.61
CA LEU A 11 -7.35 31.51 -11.10
C LEU A 11 -7.32 30.30 -10.16
N LEU A 12 -8.30 30.23 -9.25
CA LEU A 12 -8.68 29.01 -8.55
C LEU A 12 -9.14 27.99 -9.59
N ALA A 13 -8.18 27.26 -10.16
CA ALA A 13 -8.46 26.05 -10.88
C ALA A 13 -8.95 25.03 -9.85
N LEU A 14 -10.28 24.88 -9.74
CA LEU A 14 -10.94 23.65 -9.34
C LEU A 14 -10.69 22.61 -10.44
N GLY A 15 -9.41 22.32 -10.69
CA GLY A 15 -8.98 21.28 -11.57
C GLY A 15 -9.00 19.99 -10.77
N SER A 16 -9.99 19.15 -11.03
CA SER A 16 -9.75 17.71 -11.07
C SER A 16 -8.71 17.49 -12.16
N GLY A 17 -7.45 17.83 -11.88
CA GLY A 17 -6.34 17.35 -12.68
C GLY A 17 -6.45 15.83 -12.74
N PRO A 18 -6.02 15.17 -13.83
CA PRO A 18 -5.95 13.73 -13.83
C PRO A 18 -5.21 13.34 -12.56
N ALA A 19 -5.84 12.51 -11.71
CA ALA A 19 -5.13 11.87 -10.63
C ALA A 19 -3.86 11.31 -11.28
N LEU A 20 -2.70 11.86 -10.90
CA LEU A 20 -1.42 11.48 -11.49
C LEU A 20 -1.45 9.95 -11.54
N ALA A 21 -1.28 9.38 -12.75
CA ALA A 21 -1.39 7.95 -12.94
C ALA A 21 -0.47 7.27 -11.92
N GLN A 22 -1.07 6.68 -10.88
CA GLN A 22 -0.33 6.16 -9.75
C GLN A 22 0.23 4.83 -10.21
N SER A 23 1.50 4.84 -10.62
CA SER A 23 2.26 3.63 -10.93
C SER A 23 2.98 3.14 -9.69
N GLY A 24 3.17 1.83 -9.58
CA GLY A 24 3.89 1.26 -8.45
C GLY A 24 3.76 -0.26 -8.35
N GLU A 25 4.57 -0.84 -7.47
CA GLU A 25 4.45 -2.25 -7.08
C GLU A 25 3.98 -2.33 -5.63
N ILE A 26 3.02 -3.21 -5.36
CA ILE A 26 2.52 -3.52 -4.02
C ILE A 26 2.77 -5.01 -3.78
N THR A 27 3.38 -5.33 -2.67
CA THR A 27 3.61 -6.70 -2.19
C THR A 27 2.72 -6.98 -0.99
N ILE A 28 2.09 -8.16 -0.99
CA ILE A 28 1.21 -8.60 0.10
C ILE A 28 1.67 -9.96 0.59
N TRP A 29 1.90 -10.09 1.90
CA TRP A 29 2.08 -11.40 2.53
C TRP A 29 0.75 -11.89 3.11
N SER A 30 0.39 -13.11 2.76
CA SER A 30 -0.85 -13.76 3.18
C SER A 30 -0.69 -15.27 3.17
N TRP A 31 -1.77 -15.99 3.46
CA TRP A 31 -1.81 -17.44 3.37
C TRP A 31 -3.17 -17.99 2.96
N ASN A 32 -3.18 -19.20 2.39
CA ASN A 32 -4.37 -20.03 2.19
C ASN A 32 -5.54 -19.29 1.49
N ILE A 33 -6.74 -19.34 2.06
CA ILE A 33 -7.95 -18.74 1.47
C ILE A 33 -7.88 -17.22 1.41
N ALA A 34 -7.20 -16.57 2.35
CA ALA A 34 -7.00 -15.12 2.31
C ALA A 34 -6.14 -14.72 1.10
N ALA A 35 -5.03 -15.44 0.87
CA ALA A 35 -4.18 -15.22 -0.30
C ALA A 35 -4.93 -15.45 -1.63
N SER A 36 -5.76 -16.50 -1.68
CA SER A 36 -6.55 -16.82 -2.88
C SER A 36 -7.62 -15.77 -3.15
N SER A 37 -8.31 -15.30 -2.11
CA SER A 37 -9.30 -14.22 -2.21
C SER A 37 -8.68 -12.89 -2.65
N LEU A 38 -7.50 -12.56 -2.12
CA LEU A 38 -6.74 -11.39 -2.53
C LEU A 38 -6.36 -11.45 -4.01
N LYS A 39 -5.85 -12.59 -4.50
CA LYS A 39 -5.52 -12.78 -5.93
C LYS A 39 -6.73 -12.57 -6.83
N SER A 40 -7.90 -13.10 -6.46
CA SER A 40 -9.14 -12.87 -7.22
C SER A 40 -9.56 -11.40 -7.21
N THR A 41 -9.41 -10.72 -6.07
CA THR A 41 -9.74 -9.29 -5.94
C THR A 41 -8.80 -8.41 -6.76
N VAL A 42 -7.51 -8.76 -6.80
CA VAL A 42 -6.47 -8.02 -7.55
C VAL A 42 -6.81 -7.92 -9.04
N GLU A 43 -7.44 -8.93 -9.63
CA GLU A 43 -7.85 -8.86 -11.04
C GLU A 43 -8.81 -7.69 -11.31
N GLY A 44 -9.80 -7.48 -10.45
CA GLY A 44 -10.72 -6.35 -10.55
C GLY A 44 -10.03 -5.01 -10.25
N PHE A 45 -9.13 -5.00 -9.27
CA PHE A 45 -8.34 -3.82 -8.94
C PHE A 45 -7.46 -3.36 -10.11
N ASN A 46 -6.74 -4.27 -10.77
CA ASN A 46 -5.85 -3.93 -11.88
C ASN A 46 -6.58 -3.50 -13.15
N LYS A 47 -7.84 -3.90 -13.36
CA LYS A 47 -8.67 -3.32 -14.43
C LYS A 47 -8.91 -1.83 -14.23
N LYS A 48 -9.01 -1.37 -12.97
CA LYS A 48 -9.20 0.04 -12.62
C LYS A 48 -7.87 0.81 -12.48
N TYR A 49 -6.82 0.12 -12.04
CA TYR A 49 -5.49 0.68 -11.82
C TYR A 49 -4.44 -0.18 -12.56
N PRO A 50 -4.33 -0.03 -13.89
CA PRO A 50 -3.46 -0.87 -14.71
C PRO A 50 -1.96 -0.63 -14.46
N ASP A 51 -1.60 0.55 -13.96
CA ASP A 51 -0.21 0.92 -13.70
C ASP A 51 0.31 0.45 -12.33
N ILE A 52 -0.56 -0.15 -11.50
CA ILE A 52 -0.19 -0.72 -10.19
C ILE A 52 -0.07 -2.23 -10.32
N LYS A 53 1.11 -2.78 -10.05
CA LYS A 53 1.32 -4.23 -10.01
C LYS A 53 1.19 -4.73 -8.57
N VAL A 54 0.25 -5.66 -8.33
CA VAL A 54 0.07 -6.25 -7.00
C VAL A 54 0.57 -7.70 -7.01
N THR A 55 1.48 -8.03 -6.08
CA THR A 55 2.02 -9.38 -5.91
C THR A 55 1.58 -9.94 -4.55
N VAL A 56 0.73 -10.97 -4.58
CA VAL A 56 0.29 -11.69 -3.37
C VAL A 56 1.15 -12.94 -3.17
N GLN A 57 1.94 -12.95 -2.11
CA GLN A 57 2.77 -14.08 -1.71
C GLN A 57 2.02 -14.92 -0.67
N ASP A 58 1.76 -16.19 -1.02
CA ASP A 58 1.29 -17.18 -0.06
C ASP A 58 2.51 -17.80 0.60
N LEU A 59 2.78 -17.42 1.86
CA LEU A 59 3.95 -17.88 2.60
C LEU A 59 3.61 -19.02 3.57
N GLY A 60 2.33 -19.36 3.72
CA GLY A 60 1.82 -20.09 4.88
C GLY A 60 1.61 -19.20 6.11
N ASN A 61 0.78 -19.65 7.05
CA ASN A 61 0.35 -18.85 8.21
C ASN A 61 1.53 -18.51 9.14
N GLN A 62 2.20 -19.51 9.72
CA GLN A 62 3.32 -19.27 10.64
C GLN A 62 4.47 -18.48 9.99
N PRO A 63 4.94 -18.80 8.77
CA PRO A 63 6.00 -18.02 8.13
C PRO A 63 5.60 -16.57 7.83
N THR A 64 4.32 -16.29 7.60
CA THR A 64 3.85 -14.90 7.47
C THR A 64 4.06 -14.14 8.77
N TYR A 65 3.71 -14.73 9.92
CA TYR A 65 3.93 -14.10 11.22
C TYR A 65 5.41 -13.95 11.57
N ASP A 66 6.20 -15.02 11.47
CA ASP A 66 7.62 -15.00 11.85
C ASP A 66 8.39 -13.95 11.06
N LYS A 67 8.15 -13.87 9.73
CA LYS A 67 8.81 -12.87 8.88
C LYS A 67 8.33 -11.45 9.17
N SER A 68 7.04 -11.27 9.49
CA SER A 68 6.49 -9.95 9.78
C SER A 68 7.04 -9.42 11.10
N ILE A 69 7.09 -10.25 12.14
CA ILE A 69 7.72 -9.90 13.44
C ILE A 69 9.21 -9.57 13.23
N ALA A 70 9.95 -10.39 12.47
CA ALA A 70 11.35 -10.12 12.17
C ALA A 70 11.55 -8.78 11.43
N GLY A 71 10.70 -8.47 10.45
CA GLY A 71 10.72 -7.20 9.73
C GLY A 71 10.39 -6.00 10.62
N CYS A 72 9.38 -6.12 11.49
CA CYS A 72 9.06 -5.09 12.49
C CYS A 72 10.23 -4.85 13.46
N ALA A 73 10.83 -5.92 14.00
CA ALA A 73 12.00 -5.84 14.86
C ALA A 73 13.23 -5.22 14.16
N ALA A 74 13.33 -5.35 12.84
CA ALA A 74 14.35 -4.72 12.01
C ALA A 74 14.04 -3.25 11.65
N GLY A 75 13.05 -2.62 12.30
CA GLY A 75 12.64 -1.24 12.00
C GLY A 75 11.86 -1.10 10.70
N GLY A 76 11.17 -2.17 10.27
CA GLY A 76 10.38 -2.22 9.05
C GLY A 76 11.14 -2.65 7.79
N VAL A 77 12.46 -2.88 7.90
CA VAL A 77 13.27 -3.34 6.77
C VAL A 77 12.83 -4.73 6.32
N GLY A 78 12.49 -4.87 5.04
CA GLY A 78 12.13 -6.15 4.43
C GLY A 78 10.68 -6.58 4.63
N LEU A 79 9.83 -5.75 5.25
CA LEU A 79 8.39 -5.96 5.27
C LEU A 79 7.78 -5.78 3.87
N PRO A 80 6.64 -6.44 3.59
CA PRO A 80 5.83 -6.10 2.43
C PRO A 80 5.06 -4.80 2.71
N ASP A 81 4.37 -4.30 1.69
CA ASP A 81 3.48 -3.14 1.84
C ASP A 81 2.25 -3.48 2.68
N ILE A 82 1.77 -4.73 2.59
CA ILE A 82 0.59 -5.21 3.32
C ILE A 82 0.86 -6.61 3.88
N VAL A 83 0.48 -6.84 5.14
CA VAL A 83 0.50 -8.14 5.79
C VAL A 83 -0.92 -8.53 6.19
N THR A 84 -1.32 -9.77 5.92
CA THR A 84 -2.53 -10.35 6.51
C THR A 84 -2.27 -10.72 7.96
N ILE A 85 -3.11 -10.29 8.90
CA ILE A 85 -2.98 -10.62 10.33
C ILE A 85 -4.36 -11.02 10.86
N GLU A 86 -4.44 -12.11 11.63
CA GLU A 86 -5.67 -12.46 12.35
C GLU A 86 -5.93 -11.47 13.49
N ASN A 87 -7.19 -11.14 13.74
CA ASN A 87 -7.55 -10.13 14.74
C ASN A 87 -6.98 -10.44 16.14
N GLY A 88 -6.92 -11.72 16.53
CA GLY A 88 -6.33 -12.14 17.82
C GLY A 88 -4.82 -11.97 17.88
N GLU A 89 -4.13 -12.01 16.75
CA GLU A 89 -2.68 -11.82 16.67
C GLU A 89 -2.28 -10.36 16.55
N ALA A 90 -3.18 -9.49 16.07
CA ALA A 90 -2.87 -8.09 15.82
C ALA A 90 -2.44 -7.33 17.09
N GLU A 91 -3.00 -7.67 18.26
CA GLU A 91 -2.58 -7.11 19.56
C GLU A 91 -1.09 -7.37 19.86
N ASN A 92 -0.55 -8.53 19.44
CA ASN A 92 0.86 -8.86 19.61
C ASN A 92 1.75 -7.88 18.83
N TYR A 93 1.29 -7.39 17.67
CA TYR A 93 2.02 -6.40 16.88
C TYR A 93 1.89 -5.00 17.48
N TRP A 94 0.67 -4.60 17.88
CA TRP A 94 0.44 -3.28 18.45
C TRP A 94 1.21 -3.07 19.76
N SER A 95 1.17 -4.05 20.65
CA SER A 95 1.87 -3.96 21.95
C SER A 95 3.40 -3.92 21.83
N GLN A 96 3.97 -4.46 20.75
CA GLN A 96 5.42 -4.57 20.59
C GLN A 96 6.03 -3.50 19.67
N PHE A 97 5.27 -2.98 18.71
CA PHE A 97 5.82 -2.17 17.63
C PHE A 97 5.05 -0.85 17.36
N SER A 98 4.06 -0.48 18.20
CA SER A 98 3.24 0.75 18.06
C SER A 98 3.36 1.70 19.25
#